data_AF-A0A7S1KDZ7-F1
#
_entry.id   AF-A0A7S1KDZ7-F1
#
_cell.length_a   1.000
_cell.length_b   1.000
_cell.length_c   1.000
_cell.angle_alpha   90.00
_cell.angle_beta   90.00
_cell.angle_gamma   90.00
#
_symmetry.space_group_name_H-M   'P 1'
#
loop_
_entity.id
_entity.type
_entity.pdbx_description
1 polymer ?
#
loop_
_entity_poly.entity_id
_entity_poly.type
_entity_poly.pdbx_seq_one_letter_code
_entity_poly.pdbx_strand_id
1 'polypeptide(L)'
;KSFWVTREDISSLNGLLARFIGRHDYSNFAKGVAAGSPQAMRSMDRCEALDEPVTIDGEQFLRIEVKGSGFLYNQIRRMVGFACEAFLRRKAGDRCRLVQLEDGQCVDIDSLLERMFVPDAAVRGHILLVPACGLFLDRCQFGFYDRKPSGLPLRLDAYDDMAEAYVRRAILPEVAACSSRAAGRLQ
;
A
#
# COMPACT_ATOMS: atom_id res chain seq x y z
N LYS A 1 18.91 16.85 -4.86
CA LYS A 1 17.68 17.67 -5.04
C LYS A 1 16.68 17.26 -3.98
N SER A 2 16.19 18.20 -3.16
CA SER A 2 15.08 17.93 -2.23
C SER A 2 13.79 17.72 -3.03
N PHE A 3 13.20 16.54 -2.94
CA PHE A 3 11.93 16.20 -3.59
C PHE A 3 10.79 16.50 -2.62
N TRP A 4 9.88 17.38 -3.04
CA TRP A 4 8.63 17.66 -2.34
C TRP A 4 7.48 17.19 -3.24
N VAL A 5 6.60 16.37 -2.69
CA VAL A 5 5.43 15.85 -3.40
C VAL A 5 4.44 17.00 -3.65
N THR A 6 3.95 17.10 -4.88
CA THR A 6 2.93 18.07 -5.26
C THR A 6 1.53 17.46 -5.19
N ARG A 7 0.47 18.28 -5.26
CA ARG A 7 -0.91 17.76 -5.38
C ARG A 7 -1.13 16.94 -6.65
N GLU A 8 -0.48 17.33 -7.76
CA GLU A 8 -0.53 16.56 -9.01
C GLU A 8 0.12 15.18 -8.84
N ASP A 9 1.22 15.11 -8.09
CA ASP A 9 1.87 13.84 -7.76
C ASP A 9 0.96 12.94 -6.92
N ILE A 10 0.33 13.48 -5.88
CA ILE A 10 -0.62 12.75 -5.03
C ILE A 10 -1.80 12.26 -5.88
N SER A 11 -2.37 13.11 -6.73
CA SER A 11 -3.45 12.73 -7.65
C SER A 11 -3.03 11.61 -8.60
N SER A 12 -1.82 11.68 -9.16
CA SER A 12 -1.29 10.64 -10.05
C SER A 12 -1.10 9.30 -9.33
N LEU A 13 -0.58 9.34 -8.10
CA LEU A 13 -0.43 8.17 -7.24
C LEU A 13 -1.79 7.59 -6.82
N ASN A 14 -2.75 8.43 -6.46
CA ASN A 14 -4.11 8.01 -6.11
C ASN A 14 -4.83 7.34 -7.28
N GLY A 15 -4.58 7.77 -8.52
CA GLY A 15 -5.06 7.06 -9.71
C GLY A 15 -4.53 5.61 -9.82
N LEU A 16 -3.33 5.32 -9.31
CA LEU A 16 -2.80 3.95 -9.22
C LEU A 16 -3.39 3.21 -8.02
N LEU A 17 -3.42 3.85 -6.85
CA LEU A 17 -3.90 3.23 -5.61
C LEU A 17 -5.38 2.84 -5.70
N ALA A 18 -6.21 3.63 -6.38
CA ALA A 18 -7.62 3.36 -6.61
C ALA A 18 -7.87 2.04 -7.37
N ARG A 19 -6.92 1.58 -8.20
CA ARG A 19 -7.04 0.32 -8.95
C ARG A 19 -6.98 -0.92 -8.05
N PHE A 20 -6.50 -0.77 -6.82
CA PHE A 20 -6.57 -1.85 -5.83
C PHE A 20 -7.96 -1.97 -5.18
N ILE A 21 -8.86 -1.00 -5.33
CA ILE A 21 -10.18 -1.05 -4.69
C ILE A 21 -11.05 -2.13 -5.36
N GLY A 22 -11.90 -2.79 -4.57
CA GLY A 22 -12.76 -3.88 -5.02
C GLY A 22 -12.26 -5.25 -4.60
N ARG A 23 -12.86 -6.29 -5.19
CA ARG A 23 -12.61 -7.69 -4.84
C ARG A 23 -11.75 -8.36 -5.91
N HIS A 24 -10.51 -8.71 -5.54
CA HIS A 24 -9.50 -9.26 -6.45
C HIS A 24 -8.79 -10.46 -5.84
N ASP A 25 -8.09 -11.23 -6.67
CA ASP A 25 -7.09 -12.20 -6.23
C ASP A 25 -5.78 -11.47 -5.93
N TYR A 26 -5.30 -11.56 -4.68
CA TYR A 26 -4.05 -10.93 -4.24
C TYR A 26 -2.90 -11.91 -4.05
N SER A 27 -2.99 -13.12 -4.60
CA SER A 27 -1.93 -14.13 -4.49
C SER A 27 -0.57 -13.62 -4.98
N ASN A 28 -0.55 -12.81 -6.04
CA ASN A 28 0.68 -12.20 -6.56
C ASN A 28 1.26 -11.11 -5.64
N PHE A 29 0.42 -10.47 -4.84
CA PHE A 29 0.84 -9.54 -3.80
C PHE A 29 1.20 -10.23 -2.47
N ALA A 30 1.17 -11.56 -2.38
CA ALA A 30 1.37 -12.28 -1.12
C ALA A 30 2.38 -13.41 -1.27
N LYS A 31 2.95 -13.91 -0.15
CA LYS A 31 3.76 -15.15 -0.14
C LYS A 31 3.00 -16.27 0.56
N GLY A 32 3.10 -17.48 0.00
CA GLY A 32 2.57 -18.69 0.63
C GLY A 32 1.08 -18.92 0.39
N VAL A 33 0.50 -18.28 -0.62
CA VAL A 33 -0.92 -18.42 -0.98
C VAL A 33 -1.00 -18.90 -2.42
N ALA A 34 -1.77 -19.96 -2.66
CA ALA A 34 -1.98 -20.48 -4.00
C ALA A 34 -2.85 -19.51 -4.83
N ALA A 35 -2.41 -19.27 -6.06
CA ALA A 35 -3.16 -18.47 -7.03
C ALA A 35 -4.54 -19.11 -7.30
N GLY A 36 -5.59 -18.28 -7.37
CA GLY A 36 -6.96 -18.72 -7.63
C GLY A 36 -7.65 -19.36 -6.42
N SER A 37 -6.95 -19.50 -5.29
CA SER A 37 -7.55 -20.07 -4.08
C SER A 37 -8.53 -19.09 -3.42
N PRO A 38 -9.58 -19.56 -2.74
CA PRO A 38 -10.47 -18.69 -1.96
C PRO A 38 -9.72 -17.86 -0.91
N GLN A 39 -8.58 -18.38 -0.42
CA GLN A 39 -7.72 -17.69 0.54
C GLN A 39 -6.97 -16.50 -0.07
N ALA A 40 -6.80 -16.43 -1.39
CA ALA A 40 -6.15 -15.32 -2.08
C ALA A 40 -7.06 -14.11 -2.29
N MET A 41 -8.38 -14.32 -2.23
CA MET A 41 -9.36 -13.26 -2.48
C MET A 41 -9.43 -12.27 -1.32
N ARG A 42 -9.27 -10.98 -1.62
CA ARG A 42 -9.51 -9.90 -0.65
C ARG A 42 -10.38 -8.82 -1.27
N SER A 43 -11.07 -8.07 -0.41
CA SER A 43 -11.81 -6.88 -0.80
C SER A 43 -11.16 -5.66 -0.16
N MET A 44 -10.75 -4.70 -0.96
CA MET A 44 -10.25 -3.40 -0.49
C MET A 44 -11.35 -2.36 -0.62
N ASP A 45 -11.59 -1.64 0.46
CA ASP A 45 -12.60 -0.58 0.54
C ASP A 45 -11.98 0.82 0.33
N ARG A 46 -10.72 1.00 0.73
CA ARG A 46 -9.96 2.26 0.60
C ARG A 46 -8.50 1.95 0.32
N CYS A 47 -7.89 2.69 -0.59
CA CYS A 47 -6.46 2.66 -0.85
C CYS A 47 -6.07 4.02 -1.45
N GLU A 48 -5.52 4.92 -0.65
CA GLU A 48 -5.21 6.29 -1.09
C GLU A 48 -4.09 6.92 -0.25
N ALA A 49 -3.34 7.81 -0.88
CA ALA A 49 -2.45 8.75 -0.23
C ALA A 49 -3.24 9.98 0.24
N LEU A 50 -2.95 10.44 1.46
CA LEU A 50 -3.56 11.64 2.02
C LEU A 50 -3.05 12.91 1.33
N ASP A 51 -3.93 13.91 1.22
CA ASP A 51 -3.63 15.18 0.55
C ASP A 51 -2.61 16.06 1.29
N GLU A 52 -2.40 15.79 2.57
CA GLU A 52 -1.53 16.58 3.46
C GLU A 52 -0.29 15.76 3.87
N PRO A 53 0.87 16.00 3.23
CA PRO A 53 2.12 15.40 3.66
C PRO A 53 2.53 15.91 5.04
N VAL A 54 3.19 15.05 5.82
CA VAL A 54 3.73 15.39 7.13
C VAL A 54 5.22 15.71 6.99
N THR A 55 5.70 16.75 7.67
CA THR A 55 7.14 17.07 7.72
C THR A 55 7.72 16.66 9.05
N ILE A 56 8.80 15.87 9.02
CA ILE A 56 9.51 15.37 10.22
C ILE A 56 11.01 15.56 9.96
N ASP A 57 11.70 16.26 10.86
CA ASP A 57 13.14 16.52 10.76
C ASP A 57 13.60 17.12 9.41
N GLY A 58 12.74 17.92 8.78
CA GLY A 58 13.01 18.56 7.47
C GLY A 58 12.78 17.67 6.26
N GLU A 59 12.36 16.41 6.45
CA GLU A 59 11.94 15.49 5.40
C GLU A 59 10.41 15.41 5.28
N GLN A 60 9.91 15.24 4.06
CA GLN A 60 8.49 15.13 3.79
C GLN A 60 8.08 13.66 3.66
N PHE A 61 7.02 13.30 4.38
CA PHE A 61 6.41 11.97 4.38
C PHE A 61 4.97 12.04 3.86
N LEU A 62 4.59 11.07 3.04
CA LEU A 62 3.23 10.91 2.53
C LEU A 62 2.59 9.69 3.19
N ARG A 63 1.45 9.88 3.86
CA ARG A 63 0.71 8.78 4.50
C ARG A 63 -0.23 8.13 3.48
N ILE A 64 -0.14 6.82 3.32
CA ILE A 64 -1.05 6.00 2.51
C ILE A 64 -1.94 5.19 3.44
N GLU A 65 -3.24 5.31 3.28
CA GLU A 65 -4.24 4.57 4.02
C GLU A 65 -4.80 3.44 3.18
N VAL A 66 -4.80 2.23 3.76
CA VAL A 66 -5.38 1.03 3.12
C VAL A 66 -6.37 0.40 4.08
N LYS A 67 -7.60 0.21 3.61
CA LYS A 67 -8.70 -0.45 4.31
C LYS A 67 -9.21 -1.60 3.46
N GLY A 68 -9.41 -2.76 4.08
CA GLY A 68 -10.03 -3.90 3.43
C GLY A 68 -10.53 -4.94 4.42
N SER A 69 -11.15 -5.99 3.89
CA SER A 69 -11.71 -7.11 4.67
C SER A 69 -10.66 -7.96 5.37
N GLY A 70 -9.39 -7.78 5.04
CA GLY A 70 -8.22 -8.44 5.62
C GLY A 70 -7.04 -8.35 4.67
N PHE A 71 -5.85 -8.73 5.16
CA PHE A 71 -4.62 -8.64 4.39
C PHE A 71 -3.84 -9.95 4.44
N LEU A 72 -3.26 -10.36 3.32
CA LEU A 72 -2.31 -11.45 3.22
C LEU A 72 -0.92 -10.99 3.68
N TYR A 73 -0.07 -11.97 3.99
CA TYR A 73 1.30 -11.69 4.41
C TYR A 73 2.07 -10.89 3.34
N ASN A 74 2.59 -9.73 3.73
CA ASN A 74 3.26 -8.73 2.89
C ASN A 74 2.39 -8.07 1.80
N GLN A 75 1.07 -8.27 1.78
CA GLN A 75 0.18 -7.71 0.76
C GLN A 75 0.31 -6.19 0.62
N ILE A 76 0.10 -5.46 1.71
CA ILE A 76 0.14 -3.99 1.72
C ILE A 76 1.49 -3.49 1.22
N ARG A 77 2.59 -4.09 1.70
CA ARG A 77 3.95 -3.73 1.31
C ARG A 77 4.18 -3.89 -0.19
N ARG A 78 3.68 -4.99 -0.78
CA ARG A 78 3.80 -5.25 -2.22
C ARG A 78 2.89 -4.32 -3.04
N MET A 79 1.67 -4.03 -2.58
CA MET A 79 0.77 -3.06 -3.22
C MET A 79 1.40 -1.67 -3.28
N VAL A 80 1.89 -1.17 -2.14
CA VAL A 80 2.54 0.15 -2.06
C VAL A 80 3.82 0.18 -2.90
N GLY A 81 4.63 -0.88 -2.86
CA GLY A 81 5.83 -0.98 -3.68
C GLY A 81 5.54 -0.85 -5.17
N PHE A 82 4.53 -1.58 -5.65
CA PHE A 82 4.10 -1.50 -7.04
C PHE A 82 3.60 -0.09 -7.40
N ALA A 83 2.73 0.50 -6.56
CA ALA A 83 2.18 1.83 -6.81
C ALA A 83 3.29 2.91 -6.87
N CYS A 84 4.24 2.86 -5.95
CA CYS A 84 5.39 3.76 -5.93
C CYS A 84 6.27 3.58 -7.17
N GLU A 85 6.55 2.35 -7.58
CA GLU A 85 7.32 2.08 -8.79
C GLU A 85 6.63 2.61 -10.05
N ALA A 86 5.33 2.33 -10.20
CA ALA A 86 4.54 2.81 -11.32
C ALA A 86 4.48 4.34 -11.36
N PHE A 87 4.30 4.98 -10.20
CA PHE A 87 4.33 6.43 -10.07
C PHE A 87 5.69 7.02 -10.49
N LEU A 88 6.81 6.46 -10.01
CA LEU A 88 8.15 6.94 -10.33
C LEU A 88 8.45 6.80 -11.83
N ARG A 89 8.07 5.67 -12.44
CA ARG A 89 8.19 5.47 -13.90
C ARG A 89 7.37 6.52 -14.67
N ARG A 90 6.13 6.77 -14.24
CA ARG A 90 5.28 7.81 -14.84
C ARG A 90 5.89 9.20 -14.75
N LYS A 91 6.49 9.54 -13.61
CA LYS A 91 7.14 10.84 -13.37
C LYS A 91 8.43 11.02 -14.17
N ALA A 92 9.16 9.92 -14.40
CA ALA A 92 10.35 9.92 -15.25
C ALA A 92 10.05 10.00 -16.75
N GLY A 93 8.77 10.01 -17.17
CA GLY A 93 8.38 9.91 -18.57
C GLY A 93 8.54 8.50 -19.15
N ASP A 94 8.87 7.51 -18.32
CA ASP A 94 9.19 6.13 -18.70
C ASP A 94 7.93 5.24 -18.76
N ARG A 95 6.78 5.84 -19.12
CA ARG A 95 5.46 5.17 -19.08
C ARG A 95 5.38 3.96 -20.01
N CYS A 96 6.02 4.05 -21.18
CA CYS A 96 5.99 3.03 -22.21
C CYS A 96 7.06 1.95 -22.03
N ARG A 97 7.88 2.01 -20.98
CA ARG A 97 8.91 0.99 -20.77
C ARG A 97 8.28 -0.30 -20.32
N LEU A 98 8.37 -1.26 -21.22
CA LEU A 98 7.79 -2.57 -21.06
C LEU A 98 8.53 -3.36 -19.98
N VAL A 99 7.77 -4.06 -19.18
CA VAL A 99 8.24 -5.12 -18.30
C VAL A 99 8.15 -6.41 -19.08
N GLN A 100 9.28 -7.09 -19.23
CA GLN A 100 9.34 -8.42 -19.83
C GLN A 100 9.00 -9.46 -18.74
N LEU A 101 7.94 -10.22 -19.00
CA LEU A 101 7.46 -11.29 -18.14
C LEU A 101 8.22 -12.60 -18.41
N GLU A 102 8.06 -13.58 -17.52
CA GLU A 102 8.70 -14.90 -17.65
C GLU A 102 8.24 -15.68 -18.90
N ASP A 103 7.01 -15.43 -19.37
CA ASP A 103 6.46 -16.00 -20.61
C ASP A 103 6.98 -15.32 -21.90
N GLY A 104 7.88 -14.32 -21.75
CA GLY A 104 8.45 -13.55 -22.84
C GLY A 104 7.59 -12.39 -23.33
N GLN A 105 6.38 -12.20 -22.80
CA GLN A 105 5.54 -11.06 -23.15
C GLN A 105 6.05 -9.77 -22.54
N CYS A 106 5.84 -8.66 -23.25
CA CYS A 106 6.24 -7.33 -22.82
C CYS A 106 4.98 -6.49 -22.58
N VAL A 107 4.77 -6.04 -21.34
CA VAL A 107 3.59 -5.26 -20.94
C VAL A 107 4.01 -3.94 -20.33
N ASP A 108 3.23 -2.87 -20.54
CA ASP A 108 3.43 -1.62 -19.80
C ASP A 108 3.04 -1.81 -18.31
N ILE A 109 3.42 -0.85 -17.47
CA ILE A 109 3.20 -0.94 -16.02
C ILE A 109 1.71 -0.93 -15.64
N ASP A 110 0.85 -0.32 -16.44
CA ASP A 110 -0.58 -0.27 -16.17
C ASP A 110 -1.23 -1.61 -16.51
N SER A 111 -0.88 -2.19 -17.66
CA SER A 111 -1.27 -3.56 -18.06
C SER A 111 -0.74 -4.61 -17.09
N LEU A 112 0.47 -4.40 -16.54
CA LEU A 112 1.01 -5.28 -15.51
C LEU A 112 0.12 -5.31 -14.27
N LEU A 113 -0.34 -4.15 -13.79
CA LEU A 113 -1.21 -4.09 -12.60
C LEU A 113 -2.50 -4.89 -12.77
N GLU A 114 -3.13 -4.82 -13.94
CA GLU A 114 -4.32 -5.61 -14.26
C GLU A 114 -4.03 -7.11 -14.22
N ARG A 115 -2.90 -7.53 -14.80
CA ARG A 115 -2.45 -8.93 -14.72
C ARG A 115 -2.10 -9.38 -13.31
N MET A 116 -1.70 -8.47 -12.41
CA MET A 116 -1.39 -8.85 -11.02
C MET A 116 -2.59 -9.45 -10.28
N PHE A 117 -3.82 -9.13 -10.69
CA PHE A 117 -5.05 -9.70 -10.14
C PHE A 117 -5.52 -10.97 -10.85
N VAL A 118 -4.86 -11.35 -11.94
CA VAL A 118 -5.06 -12.65 -12.60
C VAL A 118 -4.26 -13.70 -11.81
N PRO A 119 -4.85 -14.87 -11.50
CA PRO A 119 -4.16 -16.01 -10.88
C PRO A 119 -3.01 -16.58 -11.72
N ASP A 120 -1.90 -15.85 -11.80
CA ASP A 120 -0.71 -16.20 -12.57
C ASP A 120 0.52 -15.83 -11.76
N ALA A 121 1.29 -16.85 -11.34
CA ALA A 121 2.49 -16.64 -10.53
C ALA A 121 3.66 -16.02 -11.34
N ALA A 122 3.64 -16.08 -12.67
CA ALA A 122 4.73 -15.61 -13.53
C ALA A 122 4.91 -14.09 -13.45
N VAL A 123 3.88 -13.33 -13.08
CA VAL A 123 3.97 -11.85 -12.96
C VAL A 123 4.55 -11.39 -11.63
N ARG A 124 4.77 -12.30 -10.68
CA ARG A 124 5.13 -11.98 -9.29
C ARG A 124 6.56 -11.49 -9.11
N GLY A 125 7.48 -11.88 -9.99
CA GLY A 125 8.90 -11.52 -9.94
C GLY A 125 9.17 -10.01 -10.00
N HIS A 126 8.19 -9.22 -10.44
CA HIS A 126 8.35 -7.80 -10.71
C HIS A 126 7.91 -6.87 -9.57
N ILE A 127 7.44 -7.39 -8.43
CA ILE A 127 7.02 -6.52 -7.31
C ILE A 127 8.13 -6.36 -6.26
N LEU A 128 8.52 -5.11 -6.03
CA LEU A 128 9.36 -4.72 -4.91
C LEU A 128 8.66 -4.94 -3.57
N LEU A 129 9.35 -5.61 -2.64
CA LEU A 129 8.92 -5.68 -1.25
C LEU A 129 9.48 -4.47 -0.49
N VAL A 130 8.66 -3.43 -0.30
CA VAL A 130 9.10 -2.23 0.45
C VAL A 130 9.41 -2.55 1.91
N PRO A 131 10.26 -1.79 2.60
CA PRO A 131 10.55 -1.98 4.03
C PRO A 131 9.29 -2.00 4.90
N ALA A 132 9.35 -2.72 6.03
CA ALA A 132 8.21 -2.81 6.94
C ALA A 132 8.04 -1.57 7.83
N CYS A 133 9.08 -0.75 8.00
CA CYS A 133 9.08 0.27 9.05
C CYS A 133 8.22 1.50 8.78
N GLY A 134 7.63 1.63 7.59
CA GLY A 134 6.59 2.63 7.31
C GLY A 134 5.16 2.11 7.50
N LEU A 135 4.99 0.82 7.84
CA LEU A 135 3.69 0.19 8.00
C LEU A 135 3.33 0.05 9.48
N PHE A 136 2.18 0.61 9.86
CA PHE A 136 1.57 0.40 11.17
C PHE A 136 0.08 0.11 11.02
N LEU A 137 -0.50 -0.57 12.01
CA LEU A 137 -1.93 -0.80 12.08
C LEU A 137 -2.60 0.42 12.72
N ASP A 138 -3.49 1.06 11.97
CA ASP A 138 -4.23 2.23 12.43
C ASP A 138 -5.48 1.81 13.24
N ARG A 139 -6.40 1.07 12.63
CA ARG A 139 -7.67 0.68 13.28
C ARG A 139 -8.14 -0.71 12.88
N CYS A 140 -8.72 -1.45 13.84
CA CYS A 140 -9.56 -2.61 13.59
C CYS A 140 -11.05 -2.22 13.55
N GLN A 141 -11.78 -2.69 12.53
CA GLN A 141 -13.22 -2.41 12.40
C GLN A 141 -14.06 -3.59 12.89
N PHE A 142 -15.00 -3.31 13.80
CA PHE A 142 -15.83 -4.32 14.44
C PHE A 142 -17.28 -4.35 13.93
N GLY A 143 -17.60 -3.68 12.82
CA GLY A 143 -18.97 -3.58 12.32
C GLY A 143 -19.66 -4.92 11.99
N PHE A 144 -18.93 -6.00 11.74
CA PHE A 144 -19.51 -7.35 11.65
C PHE A 144 -19.84 -7.95 13.03
N TYR A 145 -19.04 -7.65 14.05
CA TYR A 145 -19.27 -8.07 15.42
C TYR A 145 -20.49 -7.34 16.02
N ASP A 146 -20.57 -6.01 15.82
CA ASP A 146 -21.64 -5.16 16.36
C ASP A 146 -23.03 -5.50 15.83
N ARG A 147 -23.13 -6.17 14.68
CA ARG A 147 -24.39 -6.65 14.10
C ARG A 147 -24.95 -7.89 14.79
N LYS A 148 -24.18 -8.54 15.67
CA LYS A 148 -24.64 -9.74 16.38
C LYS A 148 -25.55 -9.36 17.56
N PRO A 149 -26.71 -10.02 17.73
CA PRO A 149 -27.68 -9.67 18.78
C PRO A 149 -27.17 -9.85 20.23
N SER A 150 -26.09 -10.59 20.42
CA SER A 150 -25.63 -11.09 21.71
C SER A 150 -24.47 -10.30 22.33
N GLY A 151 -23.95 -9.28 21.67
CA GLY A 151 -22.74 -8.56 22.10
C GLY A 151 -23.00 -7.08 22.42
N LEU A 152 -22.31 -6.58 23.46
CA LEU A 152 -22.12 -5.14 23.62
C LEU A 152 -21.29 -4.64 22.42
N PRO A 153 -21.73 -3.60 21.68
CA PRO A 153 -20.96 -3.09 20.55
C PRO A 153 -19.55 -2.67 20.97
N LEU A 154 -18.53 -3.06 20.20
CA LEU A 154 -17.14 -2.68 20.46
C LEU A 154 -16.80 -1.45 19.61
N ARG A 155 -16.96 -0.26 20.21
CA ARG A 155 -16.65 1.02 19.57
C ARG A 155 -15.40 1.62 20.18
N LEU A 156 -14.46 2.02 19.34
CA LEU A 156 -13.21 2.65 19.75
C LEU A 156 -13.18 4.15 19.42
N ASP A 157 -14.28 4.70 18.89
CA ASP A 157 -14.34 6.08 18.39
C ASP A 157 -14.01 7.14 19.46
N ALA A 158 -14.28 6.82 20.74
CA ALA A 158 -13.92 7.67 21.87
C ALA A 158 -12.40 7.84 22.06
N TYR A 159 -11.58 7.03 21.40
CA TYR A 159 -10.12 7.04 21.47
C TYR A 159 -9.47 7.56 20.19
N ASP A 160 -10.24 8.01 19.20
CA ASP A 160 -9.72 8.40 17.88
C ASP A 160 -8.68 9.53 17.99
N ASP A 161 -9.00 10.57 18.74
CA ASP A 161 -8.08 11.69 18.98
C ASP A 161 -6.81 11.25 19.72
N MET A 162 -6.97 10.34 20.70
CA MET A 162 -5.85 9.79 21.46
C MET A 162 -4.95 8.92 20.58
N ALA A 163 -5.53 8.12 19.69
CA ALA A 163 -4.81 7.27 18.75
C ALA A 163 -4.03 8.12 17.73
N GLU A 164 -4.66 9.11 17.11
CA GLU A 164 -4.00 10.01 16.15
C GLU A 164 -2.88 10.84 16.84
N ALA A 165 -3.11 11.32 18.06
CA ALA A 165 -2.07 11.98 18.85
C ALA A 165 -0.89 11.03 19.15
N TYR A 166 -1.17 9.76 19.44
CA TYR A 166 -0.13 8.75 19.64
C TYR A 166 0.64 8.44 18.36
N VAL A 167 -0.04 8.31 17.22
CA VAL A 167 0.59 8.14 15.90
C VAL A 167 1.60 9.26 15.66
N ARG A 168 1.18 10.52 15.84
CA ARG A 168 2.03 11.69 15.63
C ARG A 168 3.20 11.76 16.59
N ARG A 169 2.97 11.49 17.88
CA ARG A 169 3.98 11.63 18.92
C ARG A 169 4.99 10.49 18.97
N ALA A 170 4.57 9.25 18.70
CA ALA A 170 5.36 8.05 18.95
C ALA A 170 5.67 7.23 17.70
N ILE A 171 4.72 7.12 16.75
CA ILE A 171 4.92 6.25 15.57
C ILE A 171 5.69 6.98 14.48
N LEU A 172 5.22 8.17 14.06
CA LEU A 172 5.82 8.89 12.94
C LEU A 172 7.31 9.23 13.14
N PRO A 173 7.79 9.61 14.34
CA PRO A 173 9.22 9.81 14.57
C PRO A 173 10.05 8.53 14.36
N GLU A 174 9.54 7.36 14.78
CA GLU A 174 10.22 6.08 14.57
C GLU A 174 10.25 5.67 13.09
N VAL A 175 9.20 5.98 12.35
CA VAL A 175 9.18 5.79 10.89
C VAL A 175 10.26 6.64 10.23
N ALA A 176 10.36 7.93 10.60
CA ALA A 176 11.38 8.84 10.07
C ALA A 176 12.80 8.38 10.43
N ALA A 177 13.04 8.00 11.68
CA ALA A 177 14.32 7.45 12.12
C ALA A 177 14.66 6.12 11.41
N CYS A 178 13.68 5.29 11.06
CA CYS A 178 13.93 4.11 10.25
C CYS A 178 14.32 4.46 8.81
N SER A 179 13.63 5.44 8.21
CA SER A 179 13.90 5.91 6.85
C SER A 179 15.36 6.37 6.71
N SER A 180 15.83 7.21 7.63
CA SER A 180 17.22 7.71 7.62
C SER A 180 18.25 6.58 7.76
N ARG A 181 18.00 5.59 8.64
CA ARG A 181 18.83 4.39 8.76
C ARG A 181 18.85 3.53 7.49
N ALA A 182 17.72 3.44 6.79
CA ALA A 182 17.63 2.70 5.53
C ALA A 182 18.37 3.43 4.40
N ALA A 183 18.26 4.75 4.33
CA ALA A 183 19.00 5.58 3.38
C ALA A 183 20.52 5.51 3.58
N GLY A 184 20.99 5.53 4.84
CA GLY A 184 22.41 5.39 5.16
C GLY A 184 23.02 4.02 4.88
N ARG A 185 22.21 2.99 4.57
CA ARG A 185 22.69 1.67 4.12
C ARG A 185 22.79 1.53 2.60
N LEU A 186 22.25 2.49 1.85
CA LEU A 186 22.26 2.52 0.39
C LEU A 186 23.34 3.44 -0.19
N GLN A 187 24.12 4.10 0.68
CA GLN A 187 25.34 4.87 0.36
C GLN A 187 26.57 4.04 0.68
#